data_AF-A0A2E0R731-F1
#
_entry.id   AF-A0A2E0R731-F1
#
_cell.length_a   1.000
_cell.length_b   1.000
_cell.length_c   1.000
_cell.angle_alpha   90.00
_cell.angle_beta   90.00
_cell.angle_gamma   90.00
#
_symmetry.space_group_name_H-M   'P 1'
#
loop_
_entity.id
_entity.type
_entity.pdbx_description
1 polymer ?
#
loop_
_entity_poly.entity_id
_entity_poly.type
_entity_poly.pdbx_seq_one_letter_code
_entity_poly.pdbx_strand_id
1 'polypeptide(L)' 'MKTGWPDLEVLVPRDNWHGDTPWGPIFLEVKTEKGKQTNSQKKMAKVLDAAGGHYHVVRSIDEVIECLTEILGVFPSAKI' A
#
# COMPACT_ATOMS: atom_id res chain seq x y z
N MET A 1 -12.82 -11.58 -8.38
CA MET A 1 -12.05 -10.98 -7.27
C MET A 1 -12.75 -11.27 -5.94
N LYS A 2 -12.00 -11.47 -4.85
CA LYS A 2 -12.59 -11.61 -3.50
C LYS A 2 -13.18 -10.27 -3.05
N THR A 3 -14.29 -10.30 -2.34
CA THR A 3 -14.93 -9.09 -1.80
C THR A 3 -14.00 -8.37 -0.84
N GLY A 4 -13.84 -7.06 -1.03
CA GLY A 4 -12.99 -6.21 -0.18
C GLY A 4 -11.49 -6.30 -0.48
N TRP A 5 -11.12 -6.85 -1.64
CA TRP A 5 -9.75 -6.73 -2.16
C TRP A 5 -9.37 -5.25 -2.34
N PRO A 6 -8.09 -4.88 -2.08
CA PRO A 6 -7.59 -3.53 -2.29
C PRO A 6 -7.75 -3.03 -3.73
N ASP A 7 -7.75 -1.71 -3.90
CA ASP A 7 -7.87 -1.08 -5.21
C ASP A 7 -6.59 -1.26 -6.05
N LEU A 8 -5.41 -1.25 -5.39
CA LEU A 8 -4.11 -1.46 -6.03
C LEU A 8 -3.28 -2.52 -5.29
N GLU A 9 -2.55 -3.31 -6.08
CA GLU A 9 -1.50 -4.22 -5.62
C GLU A 9 -0.21 -3.85 -6.34
N VAL A 10 0.82 -3.51 -5.57
CA VAL A 10 2.13 -3.07 -6.07
C VAL A 10 3.15 -4.13 -5.72
N LEU A 11 3.72 -4.73 -6.76
CA LEU A 11 4.72 -5.79 -6.66
C LEU A 11 6.07 -5.22 -7.09
N VAL A 12 7.00 -5.13 -6.15
CA VAL A 12 8.32 -4.53 -6.38
C VAL A 12 9.42 -5.57 -6.09
N PRO A 13 10.40 -5.73 -7.00
CA PRO A 13 11.57 -6.56 -6.74
C PRO A 13 12.28 -6.14 -5.46
N ARG A 14 12.84 -7.12 -4.73
CA ARG A 14 13.46 -6.93 -3.41
C ARG A 14 14.55 -5.86 -3.38
N ASP A 15 15.28 -5.66 -4.47
CA ASP A 15 16.42 -4.75 -4.52
C ASP A 15 16.03 -3.26 -4.38
N ASN A 16 14.74 -2.92 -4.50
CA ASN A 16 14.21 -1.57 -4.34
C ASN A 16 13.42 -1.41 -3.03
N TRP A 17 13.84 -2.08 -1.96
CA TRP A 17 13.19 -1.98 -0.64
C TRP A 17 14.10 -1.24 0.34
N HIS A 18 13.51 -0.44 1.23
CA HIS A 18 14.25 0.15 2.34
C HIS A 18 14.80 -0.97 3.24
N GLY A 19 16.08 -0.88 3.63
CA GLY A 19 16.84 -2.04 4.12
C GLY A 19 16.26 -2.78 5.33
N ASP A 20 15.54 -2.07 6.20
CA ASP A 20 14.91 -2.64 7.40
C ASP A 20 13.44 -3.06 7.18
N THR A 21 12.85 -2.75 6.02
CA THR A 21 11.45 -3.04 5.71
C THR A 21 11.30 -4.48 5.22
N PRO A 22 10.47 -5.32 5.86
CA PRO A 22 10.24 -6.70 5.40
C PRO A 22 9.69 -6.73 3.97
N TRP A 23 10.31 -7.53 3.10
CA TRP A 23 9.85 -7.70 1.73
C TRP A 23 8.49 -8.39 1.67
N GLY A 24 7.53 -7.80 0.97
CA GLY A 24 6.18 -8.35 0.81
C GLY A 24 5.35 -7.59 -0.24
N PRO A 25 4.16 -8.06 -0.61
CA PRO A 25 3.26 -7.31 -1.48
C PRO A 25 2.77 -6.03 -0.78
N ILE A 26 2.63 -4.94 -1.53
CA ILE A 26 2.07 -3.67 -1.04
C ILE A 26 0.65 -3.52 -1.59
N PHE A 27 -0.28 -3.20 -0.71
CA PHE A 27 -1.70 -3.06 -1.02
C PHE A 27 -2.19 -1.67 -0.66
N LEU A 28 -2.76 -0.97 -1.62
CA LEU A 28 -3.31 0.37 -1.42
C LEU A 28 -4.82 0.35 -1.60
N GLU A 29 -5.52 0.82 -0.59
CA GLU A 29 -6.95 1.06 -0.61
C GLU A 29 -7.20 2.57 -0.75
N VAL A 30 -7.71 2.98 -1.90
CA VAL A 30 -7.93 4.39 -2.21
C VAL A 30 -9.27 4.82 -1.66
N LYS A 31 -9.30 5.93 -0.93
CA LYS A 31 -10.53 6.53 -0.42
C LYS A 31 -10.56 8.01 -0.75
N THR A 32 -11.76 8.55 -0.94
CA THR A 32 -11.94 10.01 -0.91
C THR A 32 -11.65 10.52 0.50
N GLU A 33 -11.48 11.83 0.68
CA GLU A 33 -11.24 12.47 1.99
C GLU A 33 -12.18 11.94 3.10
N LYS A 34 -13.47 11.76 2.79
CA LYS A 34 -14.50 11.27 3.73
C LYS A 34 -14.87 9.80 3.53
N GLY A 35 -14.28 9.13 2.54
CA GLY A 35 -14.53 7.73 2.21
C GLY A 35 -14.11 6.81 3.36
N LYS A 36 -14.95 5.83 3.68
CA LYS A 36 -14.70 4.84 4.72
C LYS A 36 -14.53 3.45 4.11
N GLN A 37 -13.63 2.66 4.69
CA GLN A 37 -13.60 1.23 4.39
C GLN A 37 -14.89 0.56 4.85
N THR A 38 -15.41 -0.32 4.02
CA THR A 38 -16.46 -1.28 4.34
C THR A 38 -15.95 -2.33 5.33
N ASN A 39 -16.86 -3.08 5.95
CA ASN A 39 -16.47 -4.17 6.87
C ASN A 39 -15.69 -5.29 6.17
N SER A 40 -15.96 -5.56 4.89
CA SER A 40 -15.19 -6.55 4.11
C SER A 40 -13.78 -6.06 3.82
N GLN A 41 -13.59 -4.79 3.46
CA GLN A 41 -12.26 -4.20 3.26
C GLN A 41 -11.42 -4.24 4.54
N LYS A 42 -12.02 -3.91 5.69
CA LYS A 42 -11.33 -4.02 6.99
C LYS A 42 -10.93 -5.46 7.35
N LYS A 43 -11.76 -6.45 7.00
CA LYS A 43 -11.43 -7.86 7.19
C LYS A 43 -10.28 -8.28 6.27
N MET A 44 -10.32 -7.87 5.02
CA MET A 44 -9.24 -8.16 4.06
C MET A 44 -7.92 -7.52 4.50
N ALA A 45 -7.93 -6.27 4.96
CA ALA A 45 -6.76 -5.59 5.49
C ALA A 45 -6.03 -6.45 6.56
N LYS A 46 -6.79 -6.99 7.53
CA LYS A 46 -6.24 -7.88 8.56
C LYS A 46 -5.66 -9.19 8.00
N VAL A 47 -6.29 -9.74 6.96
CA VAL A 47 -5.82 -10.98 6.32
C VAL A 47 -4.50 -10.73 5.58
N LEU A 48 -4.40 -9.60 4.87
CA LEU A 48 -3.21 -9.24 4.10
C LEU A 48 -2.05 -8.86 5.02
N ASP A 49 -2.33 -8.09 6.07
CA ASP A 49 -1.36 -7.74 7.11
C ASP A 49 -0.81 -8.99 7.81
N ALA A 50 -1.68 -9.91 8.22
CA ALA A 50 -1.26 -11.18 8.83
C ALA A 50 -0.47 -12.10 7.87
N ALA A 51 -0.59 -11.90 6.56
CA ALA A 51 0.17 -12.62 5.54
C ALA A 51 1.54 -11.96 5.23
N GLY A 52 1.90 -10.88 5.93
CA GLY A 52 3.13 -10.12 5.70
C GLY A 52 3.04 -9.09 4.57
N GLY A 53 1.83 -8.74 4.13
CA GLY A 53 1.60 -7.66 3.16
C GLY A 53 1.53 -6.30 3.84
N HIS A 54 1.99 -5.26 3.14
CA HIS A 54 1.91 -3.87 3.59
C HIS A 54 0.59 -3.27 3.13
N TYR A 55 -0.40 -3.13 4.02
CA TYR A 55 -1.71 -2.59 3.68
C TYR A 55 -1.86 -1.13 4.14
N HIS A 56 -2.13 -0.23 3.20
CA HIS A 56 -2.31 1.20 3.49
C HIS A 56 -3.62 1.73 2.90
N VAL A 57 -4.30 2.58 3.67
CA VAL A 57 -5.42 3.38 3.17
C VAL A 57 -4.87 4.74 2.78
N VAL A 58 -5.06 5.13 1.52
CA VAL A 58 -4.54 6.37 0.95
C VAL A 58 -5.68 7.25 0.43
N ARG A 59 -5.53 8.57 0.52
CA ARG A 59 -6.57 9.55 0.18
C ARG A 59 -6.13 10.60 -0.83
N SER A 60 -4.86 10.59 -1.20
CA SER A 60 -4.29 11.50 -2.19
C SER A 60 -3.12 10.82 -2.90
N ILE A 61 -2.66 11.45 -3.99
CA ILE A 61 -1.43 11.03 -4.66
C ILE A 61 -0.23 11.25 -3.74
N ASP A 62 -0.23 12.31 -2.95
CA ASP A 62 0.87 12.61 -2.02
C ASP A 62 0.99 11.52 -0.95
N GLU A 63 -0.12 11.04 -0.38
CA GLU A 63 -0.10 9.91 0.57
C GLU A 63 0.40 8.61 -0.07
N VAL A 64 0.12 8.39 -1.36
CA VAL A 64 0.69 7.25 -2.10
C VAL A 64 2.20 7.38 -2.21
N ILE A 65 2.70 8.58 -2.57
CA ILE A 65 4.13 8.84 -2.71
C ILE A 65 4.83 8.68 -1.36
N GLU A 66 4.30 9.26 -0.30
CA GLU A 66 4.83 9.14 1.07
C GLU A 66 4.91 7.66 1.47
N CYS A 67 3.81 6.92 1.35
CA CYS A 67 3.75 5.49 1.68
C CYS A 67 4.78 4.66 0.91
N LEU A 68 4.88 4.86 -0.42
CA LEU A 68 5.83 4.08 -1.23
C LEU A 68 7.28 4.48 -0.95
N THR A 69 7.54 5.76 -0.62
CA THR A 69 8.89 6.22 -0.28
C THR A 69 9.38 5.58 1.02
N GLU A 70 8.52 5.50 2.04
CA GLU A 70 8.84 4.84 3.31
C GLU A 70 9.17 3.35 3.13
N ILE A 71 8.44 2.67 2.24
CA ILE A 71 8.60 1.22 2.01
C ILE A 71 9.80 0.92 1.11
N LEU A 72 9.93 1.63 -0.01
CA LEU A 72 10.84 1.26 -1.10
C LEU A 72 12.21 1.94 -1.01
N GLY A 73 12.37 3.00 -0.21
CA GLY A 73 13.63 3.75 -0.13
C GLY A 73 14.02 4.44 -1.45
N VAL A 74 13.16 4.43 -2.47
CA VAL A 74 13.33 5.16 -3.73
C VAL A 74 12.64 6.51 -3.60
N PHE A 75 13.41 7.58 -3.77
CA PHE A 75 12.85 8.89 -4.05
C PHE A 75 12.30 8.89 -5.48
N PRO A 76 11.16 9.51 -5.77
CA PRO A 76 10.84 9.86 -7.15
C PRO A 76 11.99 10.73 -7.66
N SER A 77 12.69 10.26 -8.69
CA SER A 77 13.66 11.07 -9.43
C SER A 77 13.02 12.41 -9.71
N ALA A 78 13.67 13.50 -9.27
CA ALA A 78 13.18 14.86 -9.42
C ALA A 78 12.63 15.08 -10.84
N LYS A 79 11.44 15.69 -10.92
CA LYS A 79 10.75 15.99 -12.18
C LYS A 79 11.72 16.64 -13.18
N ILE A 80 11.78 16.09 -14.40
CA ILE A 80 12.30 16.75 -15.60
C ILE A 80 11.37 17.92 -15.95
#